data_AF-I4F2P3-F1
#
_entry.id   AF-I4F2P3-F1
#
_cell.length_a   1.000
_cell.length_b   1.000
_cell.length_c   1.000
_cell.angle_alpha   90.00
_cell.angle_beta   90.00
_cell.angle_gamma   90.00
#
_symmetry.space_group_name_H-M   'P 1'
#
loop_
_entity.id
_entity.type
_entity.pdbx_description
1 polymer ?
#
loop_
_entity_poly.entity_id
_entity_poly.type
_entity_poly.pdbx_seq_one_letter_code
_entity_poly.pdbx_strand_id
1 'polypeptide(L)'
;MSEPPTPRTPGGTHGAHAAAADDRAPAPVPGPATVPGRHRAAAAGTAPSRGRSGVLWPLLALVVVALVAARSLRGTALPDDGALAGPAAALLRGDSGPELASPAGLGALHTAVYATVTRAFQRHATLVGAERELLLVVLLASAVLLWRTARRFDVPDGACAVAVLALGALPVLTSLHATATPAAFAVGWLVLAGWVASWASTSRRPPAVLSALTALAALLAVLLAPDALLLLAAGGTAAVVLTARSRRRQVGAALAGAVLLGLLRVLVQRWDPQVADPGRWGGTPTGLVVVTAVLVVVGLAAVWQLPRFRAGGVALTATALLAVAPPSGRLPALLLCLPLGALLLGALAAAGAEAVSSPVLRRRPRGLLAVGVAAGVLLVGAGTAAAADLAGTPRDDFGAAATRDLVGWTAAQLPDDAVLSTSPRLAAELVHAGADPARVRTGDVPVTASTGPEVPVLQVRSGSSAAGGPVVARFGDLAVVDPRAVPPTAAQLTARRELATALLANPTVEVPAADAERMSAGQVDPRLLTLLASIGAQYGFGLVDLPAVPGEPADADARQVVLGSVGGRPLGDDPAATARLRSWLAAQQEPFLTDRVAELDAGVLIGYARVADPDGLVTPPGGG
;
A
#
# COMPACT_ATOMS: atom_id res chain seq x y z
N MET A 1 48.22 10.44 -20.08
CA MET A 1 48.42 11.40 -21.18
C MET A 1 47.12 12.15 -21.38
N SER A 2 46.99 13.47 -21.28
CA SER A 2 47.85 14.54 -20.81
C SER A 2 46.90 15.71 -20.55
N GLU A 3 46.95 16.32 -19.37
CA GLU A 3 46.55 17.71 -19.18
C GLU A 3 47.38 18.61 -20.11
N PRO A 4 46.83 19.76 -20.53
CA PRO A 4 47.51 21.02 -20.21
C PRO A 4 46.57 22.21 -19.88
N PRO A 5 47.12 23.35 -19.42
CA PRO A 5 46.52 24.18 -18.38
C PRO A 5 46.13 25.62 -18.80
N THR A 6 45.62 26.35 -17.80
CA THR A 6 45.30 27.80 -17.67
C THR A 6 46.29 28.79 -18.31
N PRO A 7 45.88 30.07 -18.47
CA PRO A 7 46.51 31.08 -17.60
C PRO A 7 45.60 32.19 -17.04
N ARG A 8 46.01 32.66 -15.86
CA ARG A 8 45.64 33.92 -15.19
C ARG A 8 46.34 35.11 -15.83
N THR A 9 45.72 36.28 -15.77
CA THR A 9 46.36 37.60 -15.94
C THR A 9 46.03 38.52 -14.75
N PRO A 10 47.04 39.14 -14.13
CA PRO A 10 46.89 40.35 -13.31
C PRO A 10 47.73 41.53 -13.87
N GLY A 11 47.30 42.76 -13.56
CA GLY A 11 48.02 44.02 -13.85
C GLY A 11 47.17 44.96 -14.71
N GLY A 12 47.17 46.29 -14.56
CA GLY A 12 47.90 47.24 -13.72
C GLY A 12 47.13 48.58 -13.73
N THR A 13 47.28 49.40 -12.70
CA THR A 13 48.08 50.65 -12.66
C THR A 13 47.36 51.93 -13.09
N HIS A 14 47.38 52.87 -12.14
CA HIS A 14 47.60 54.32 -12.27
C HIS A 14 46.76 55.18 -13.23
N GLY A 15 45.99 56.09 -12.63
CA GLY A 15 45.66 57.41 -13.19
C GLY A 15 45.67 58.44 -12.07
N ALA A 16 46.60 59.39 -12.15
CA ALA A 16 46.74 60.57 -11.29
C ALA A 16 46.15 61.83 -11.97
N HIS A 17 46.09 62.93 -11.21
CA HIS A 17 45.68 64.32 -11.56
C HIS A 17 44.17 64.60 -11.47
N ALA A 18 43.67 65.72 -10.93
CA ALA A 18 44.29 66.94 -10.40
C ALA A 18 43.31 67.62 -9.43
N ALA A 19 43.88 68.45 -8.55
CA ALA A 19 43.19 69.29 -7.58
C ALA A 19 42.43 70.46 -8.24
N ALA A 20 41.31 70.85 -7.63
CA ALA A 20 40.76 72.20 -7.68
C ALA A 20 40.36 72.59 -6.26
N ALA A 21 40.94 73.69 -5.79
CA ALA A 21 40.63 74.36 -4.55
C ALA A 21 39.28 75.08 -4.68
N ASP A 22 38.42 74.96 -3.67
CA ASP A 22 37.31 75.90 -3.50
C ASP A 22 37.31 76.40 -2.06
N ASP A 23 37.68 77.68 -1.95
CA ASP A 23 37.61 78.52 -0.77
C ASP A 23 36.13 78.81 -0.48
N ARG A 24 35.59 78.22 0.61
CA ARG A 24 34.42 78.80 1.28
C ARG A 24 34.59 78.79 2.80
N ALA A 25 34.55 79.99 3.33
CA ALA A 25 34.62 80.36 4.73
C ALA A 25 33.63 79.55 5.61
N PRO A 26 33.99 79.31 6.88
CA PRO A 26 33.18 78.54 7.82
C PRO A 26 31.93 79.32 8.26
N ALA A 27 30.76 78.75 8.00
CA ALA A 27 29.51 79.14 8.65
C ALA A 27 29.53 78.73 10.14
N PRO A 28 28.85 79.49 11.02
CA PRO A 28 28.95 79.34 12.47
C PRO A 28 28.49 77.96 12.97
N VAL A 29 29.30 77.40 13.86
CA VAL A 29 29.06 76.17 14.62
C VAL A 29 27.72 76.25 15.37
N PRO A 30 26.74 75.38 15.06
CA PRO A 30 25.61 75.16 15.95
C PRO A 30 26.13 74.40 17.17
N GLY A 31 25.89 74.95 18.37
CA GLY A 31 26.20 74.28 19.63
C GLY A 31 25.58 72.87 19.69
N PRO A 32 26.20 71.93 20.43
CA PRO A 32 25.72 70.56 20.51
C PRO A 32 24.28 70.52 21.01
N ALA A 33 23.39 70.00 20.18
CA ALA A 33 22.04 69.65 20.61
C ALA A 33 22.14 68.64 21.76
N THR A 34 21.63 69.03 22.92
CA THR A 34 21.42 68.15 24.07
C THR A 34 20.48 67.02 23.65
N VAL A 35 21.06 65.87 23.30
CA VAL A 35 20.32 64.64 23.04
C VAL A 35 19.63 64.23 24.33
N PRO A 36 18.29 64.11 24.38
CA PRO A 36 17.61 63.60 25.55
C PRO A 36 18.07 62.17 25.81
N GLY A 37 18.56 61.93 27.03
CA GLY A 37 19.12 60.67 27.48
C GLY A 37 18.21 59.49 27.14
N ARG A 38 18.58 58.75 26.09
CA ARG A 38 18.07 57.41 25.85
C ARG A 38 18.64 56.53 26.95
N HIS A 39 17.82 56.25 27.96
CA HIS A 39 18.07 55.23 28.96
C HIS A 39 18.48 53.93 28.24
N ARG A 40 19.79 53.66 28.19
CA ARG A 40 20.33 52.31 28.03
C ARG A 40 19.92 51.57 29.29
N ALA A 41 18.68 51.08 29.33
CA ALA A 41 18.32 49.96 30.16
C ALA A 41 19.32 48.86 29.79
N ALA A 42 20.16 48.49 30.77
CA ALA A 42 21.05 47.37 30.68
C ALA A 42 20.25 46.18 30.13
N ALA A 43 20.54 45.79 28.89
CA ALA A 43 20.02 44.58 28.31
C ALA A 43 20.62 43.44 29.14
N ALA A 44 19.87 43.00 30.15
CA ALA A 44 20.16 41.81 30.91
C ALA A 44 20.44 40.69 29.89
N GLY A 45 21.68 40.19 29.92
CA GLY A 45 22.17 39.18 28.99
C GLY A 45 21.24 37.98 29.01
N THR A 46 20.43 37.85 27.97
CA THR A 46 19.61 36.69 27.72
C THR A 46 20.53 35.57 27.27
N ALA A 47 20.86 34.70 28.23
CA ALA A 47 21.67 33.50 28.05
C ALA A 47 21.20 32.69 26.82
N PRO A 48 22.07 32.45 25.81
CA PRO A 48 21.70 31.74 24.58
C PRO A 48 21.68 30.20 24.72
N SER A 49 21.47 29.65 25.92
CA SER A 49 21.59 28.19 26.16
C SER A 49 20.33 27.36 25.81
N ARG A 50 19.24 27.97 25.31
CA ARG A 50 18.01 27.25 24.90
C ARG A 50 18.06 26.61 23.51
N GLY A 51 19.18 26.69 22.78
CA GLY A 51 19.20 26.39 21.35
C GLY A 51 19.16 24.90 20.95
N ARG A 52 19.64 23.96 21.78
CA ARG A 52 19.83 22.56 21.37
C ARG A 52 18.79 21.57 21.91
N SER A 53 18.26 21.79 23.12
CA SER A 53 17.28 20.87 23.71
C SER A 53 15.91 20.92 23.03
N GLY A 54 15.59 22.02 22.33
CA GLY A 54 14.31 22.18 21.64
C GLY A 54 14.07 21.19 20.49
N VAL A 55 15.09 20.92 19.68
CA VAL A 55 14.96 20.06 18.48
C VAL A 55 14.78 18.58 18.82
N LEU A 56 15.22 18.15 20.01
CA LEU A 56 15.19 16.75 20.44
C LEU A 56 13.78 16.19 20.57
N TRP A 57 12.81 17.00 21.02
CA TRP A 57 11.43 16.54 21.25
C TRP A 57 10.70 16.15 19.94
N PRO A 58 10.65 17.01 18.90
CA PRO A 58 10.09 16.63 17.61
C PRO A 58 10.84 15.47 16.92
N LEU A 59 12.17 15.39 17.09
CA LEU A 59 12.94 14.26 16.55
C LEU A 59 12.57 12.95 17.23
N LEU A 60 12.45 12.94 18.56
CA LEU A 60 11.99 11.76 19.30
C LEU A 60 10.57 11.36 18.87
N ALA A 61 9.67 12.34 18.73
CA ALA A 61 8.32 12.10 18.21
C ALA A 61 8.33 11.49 16.79
N LEU A 62 9.20 11.97 15.91
CA LEU A 62 9.35 11.41 14.56
C LEU A 62 9.86 9.96 14.60
N VAL A 63 10.80 9.64 15.48
CA VAL A 63 11.27 8.25 15.69
C VAL A 63 10.12 7.36 16.19
N VAL A 64 9.32 7.83 17.14
CA VAL A 64 8.14 7.10 17.62
C VAL A 64 7.14 6.86 16.49
N VAL A 65 6.82 7.88 15.69
CA VAL A 65 5.95 7.74 14.51
C VAL A 65 6.53 6.72 13.52
N ALA A 66 7.84 6.77 13.25
CA ALA A 66 8.50 5.83 12.34
C ALA A 66 8.39 4.38 12.84
N LEU A 67 8.63 4.15 14.13
CA LEU A 67 8.54 2.81 14.73
C LEU A 67 7.09 2.28 14.74
N VAL A 68 6.14 3.11 15.17
CA VAL A 68 4.71 2.76 15.20
C VAL A 68 4.20 2.47 13.80
N ALA A 69 4.48 3.36 12.84
CA ALA A 69 4.06 3.18 11.45
C ALA A 69 4.74 1.98 10.80
N ALA A 70 6.06 1.81 10.93
CA ALA A 70 6.77 0.66 10.35
C ALA A 70 6.24 -0.67 10.90
N ARG A 71 5.83 -0.70 12.17
CA ARG A 71 5.26 -1.89 12.79
C ARG A 71 3.82 -2.14 12.34
N SER A 72 2.98 -1.10 12.29
CA SER A 72 1.60 -1.20 11.82
C SER A 72 1.51 -1.57 10.34
N LEU A 73 2.43 -1.05 9.52
CA LEU A 73 2.50 -1.33 8.07
C LEU A 73 3.01 -2.74 7.75
N ARG A 74 3.52 -3.47 8.75
CA ARG A 74 3.86 -4.91 8.67
C ARG A 74 2.78 -5.80 9.31
N GLY A 75 1.64 -5.20 9.70
CA GLY A 75 0.50 -5.92 10.25
C GLY A 75 -0.30 -6.62 9.16
N THR A 76 -1.55 -6.95 9.48
CA THR A 76 -2.48 -7.65 8.60
C THR A 76 -2.72 -6.90 7.29
N ALA A 77 -2.83 -7.64 6.18
CA ALA A 77 -3.26 -7.09 4.91
C ALA A 77 -4.59 -6.32 5.03
N LEU A 78 -4.66 -5.14 4.40
CA LEU A 78 -5.91 -4.39 4.25
C LEU A 78 -6.55 -4.73 2.90
N PRO A 79 -7.89 -4.64 2.77
CA PRO A 79 -8.58 -5.01 1.52
C PRO A 79 -8.03 -4.32 0.27
N ASP A 80 -7.62 -3.06 0.40
CA ASP A 80 -7.12 -2.20 -0.68
C ASP A 80 -5.59 -2.16 -0.81
N ASP A 81 -4.85 -3.00 -0.10
CA ASP A 81 -3.39 -3.06 -0.28
C ASP A 81 -3.01 -3.28 -1.76
N GLY A 82 -1.88 -2.77 -2.22
CA GLY A 82 -1.45 -2.93 -3.62
C GLY A 82 -2.32 -2.21 -4.66
N ALA A 83 -3.33 -1.42 -4.26
CA ALA A 83 -4.19 -0.68 -5.18
C ALA A 83 -3.43 0.37 -6.01
N LEU A 84 -2.26 0.83 -5.53
CA LEU A 84 -1.39 1.75 -6.26
C LEU A 84 -0.21 1.01 -6.89
N ALA A 85 0.34 0.02 -6.18
CA ALA A 85 1.52 -0.71 -6.64
C ALA A 85 1.25 -1.64 -7.83
N GLY A 86 0.07 -2.28 -7.90
CA GLY A 86 -0.33 -3.08 -9.07
C GLY A 86 -0.34 -2.24 -10.37
N PRO A 87 -1.11 -1.15 -10.42
CA PRO A 87 -1.09 -0.22 -11.56
C PRO A 87 0.28 0.41 -11.82
N ALA A 88 1.07 0.70 -10.78
CA ALA A 88 2.44 1.19 -10.95
C ALA A 88 3.36 0.17 -11.64
N ALA A 89 3.27 -1.10 -11.27
CA ALA A 89 4.02 -2.19 -11.92
C ALA A 89 3.57 -2.40 -13.37
N ALA A 90 2.28 -2.25 -13.66
CA ALA A 90 1.76 -2.25 -15.02
C ALA A 90 2.32 -1.07 -15.85
N LEU A 91 2.30 0.15 -15.30
CA LEU A 91 2.89 1.34 -15.95
C LEU A 91 4.37 1.16 -16.27
N LEU A 92 5.16 0.56 -15.37
CA LEU A 92 6.59 0.30 -15.59
C LEU A 92 6.87 -0.76 -16.65
N ARG A 93 5.92 -1.66 -16.91
CA ARG A 93 5.99 -2.66 -18.00
C ARG A 93 5.51 -2.10 -19.35
N GLY A 94 4.91 -0.91 -19.37
CA GLY A 94 4.28 -0.34 -20.56
C GLY A 94 2.87 -0.88 -20.81
N ASP A 95 2.25 -1.53 -19.82
CA ASP A 95 0.87 -2.02 -19.90
C ASP A 95 -0.12 -0.85 -19.75
N SER A 96 -1.36 -1.07 -20.21
CA SER A 96 -2.43 -0.09 -20.04
C SER A 96 -2.81 0.04 -18.55
N GLY A 97 -2.54 1.21 -17.98
CA GLY A 97 -2.91 1.56 -16.61
C GLY A 97 -4.18 2.43 -16.53
N PRO A 98 -4.59 2.83 -15.32
CA PRO A 98 -5.59 3.88 -15.14
C PRO A 98 -5.13 5.17 -15.85
N GLU A 99 -6.10 5.99 -16.28
CA GLU A 99 -5.82 7.27 -16.93
C GLU A 99 -4.86 8.11 -16.06
N LEU A 100 -3.75 8.58 -16.64
CA LEU A 100 -2.70 9.29 -15.89
C LEU A 100 -3.19 10.55 -15.17
N ALA A 101 -4.25 11.18 -15.67
CA ALA A 101 -4.85 12.37 -15.06
C ALA A 101 -5.89 12.05 -13.96
N SER A 102 -6.24 10.77 -13.78
CA SER A 102 -7.11 10.35 -12.68
C SER A 102 -6.34 10.31 -11.35
N PRO A 103 -7.02 10.45 -10.20
CA PRO A 103 -6.38 10.28 -8.88
C PRO A 103 -5.59 8.98 -8.76
N ALA A 104 -6.16 7.86 -9.24
CA ALA A 104 -5.52 6.55 -9.23
C ALA A 104 -4.28 6.50 -10.13
N GLY A 105 -4.36 7.07 -11.34
CA GLY A 105 -3.22 7.15 -12.27
C GLY A 105 -2.08 8.00 -11.73
N LEU A 106 -2.39 9.15 -11.11
CA LEU A 106 -1.36 9.97 -10.46
C LEU A 106 -0.74 9.26 -9.25
N GLY A 107 -1.54 8.57 -8.42
CA GLY A 107 -1.03 7.77 -7.30
C GLY A 107 -0.13 6.62 -7.78
N ALA A 108 -0.53 5.93 -8.84
CA ALA A 108 0.27 4.89 -9.48
C ALA A 108 1.57 5.45 -10.07
N LEU A 109 1.53 6.63 -10.70
CA LEU A 109 2.72 7.31 -11.22
C LEU A 109 3.72 7.66 -10.09
N HIS A 110 3.25 8.22 -8.96
CA HIS A 110 4.11 8.48 -7.80
C HIS A 110 4.75 7.20 -7.29
N THR A 111 3.97 6.11 -7.25
CA THR A 111 4.44 4.79 -6.81
C THR A 111 5.48 4.22 -7.78
N ALA A 112 5.26 4.33 -9.09
CA ALA A 112 6.19 3.89 -10.13
C ALA A 112 7.51 4.67 -10.10
N VAL A 113 7.45 6.01 -9.93
CA VAL A 113 8.63 6.86 -9.78
C VAL A 113 9.43 6.45 -8.55
N TYR A 114 8.76 6.28 -7.41
CA TYR A 114 9.42 5.85 -6.18
C TYR A 114 10.05 4.46 -6.32
N ALA A 115 9.31 3.49 -6.87
CA ALA A 115 9.78 2.13 -7.07
C ALA A 115 11.01 2.10 -7.99
N THR A 116 11.02 2.93 -9.04
CA THR A 116 12.16 3.04 -9.96
C THR A 116 13.39 3.65 -9.28
N VAL A 117 13.22 4.77 -8.57
CA VAL A 117 14.32 5.50 -7.94
C VAL A 117 14.95 4.69 -6.78
N THR A 118 14.13 4.00 -6.00
CA THR A 118 14.58 3.28 -4.79
C THR A 118 14.75 1.78 -5.00
N ARG A 119 14.42 1.27 -6.19
CA ARG A 119 14.33 -0.16 -6.49
C ARG A 119 13.42 -0.91 -5.52
N ALA A 120 12.29 -0.30 -5.13
CA ALA A 120 11.41 -0.85 -4.10
C ALA A 120 10.82 -2.20 -4.52
N PHE A 121 10.39 -2.34 -5.77
CA PHE A 121 9.88 -3.61 -6.28
C PHE A 121 10.94 -4.72 -6.25
N GLN A 122 12.21 -4.43 -6.56
CA GLN A 122 13.27 -5.44 -6.46
C GLN A 122 13.63 -5.81 -5.02
N ARG A 123 13.43 -4.90 -4.06
CA ARG A 123 13.77 -5.14 -2.64
C ARG A 123 12.71 -5.96 -1.90
N HIS A 124 11.44 -5.91 -2.34
CA HIS A 124 10.32 -6.58 -1.68
C HIS A 124 9.81 -7.79 -2.46
N ALA A 125 9.41 -8.82 -1.71
CA ALA A 125 8.84 -10.03 -2.29
C ALA A 125 7.43 -9.82 -2.87
N THR A 126 6.71 -8.78 -2.43
CA THR A 126 5.35 -8.43 -2.88
C THR A 126 5.27 -6.95 -3.24
N LEU A 127 4.36 -6.60 -4.16
CA LEU A 127 4.07 -5.20 -4.50
C LEU A 127 3.44 -4.47 -3.31
N VAL A 128 2.60 -5.16 -2.52
CA VAL A 128 2.08 -4.64 -1.24
C VAL A 128 3.21 -4.19 -0.31
N GLY A 129 4.24 -5.01 -0.12
CA GLY A 129 5.37 -4.66 0.75
C GLY A 129 6.10 -3.37 0.31
N ALA A 130 6.29 -3.20 -1.00
CA ALA A 130 6.89 -1.99 -1.56
C ALA A 130 5.99 -0.76 -1.40
N GLU A 131 4.68 -0.92 -1.55
CA GLU A 131 3.70 0.16 -1.34
C GLU A 131 3.67 0.62 0.12
N ARG A 132 3.68 -0.32 1.07
CA ARG A 132 3.74 -0.03 2.50
C ARG A 132 5.00 0.75 2.87
N GLU A 133 6.14 0.42 2.26
CA GLU A 133 7.37 1.21 2.42
C GLU A 133 7.19 2.65 1.93
N LEU A 134 6.59 2.83 0.75
CA LEU A 134 6.30 4.16 0.20
C LEU A 134 5.39 4.98 1.12
N LEU A 135 4.30 4.37 1.62
CA LEU A 135 3.37 5.05 2.53
C LEU A 135 4.06 5.48 3.84
N LEU A 136 4.98 4.67 4.37
CA LEU A 136 5.83 5.06 5.51
C LEU A 136 6.68 6.30 5.17
N VAL A 137 7.34 6.29 4.02
CA VAL A 137 8.17 7.43 3.57
C VAL A 137 7.35 8.70 3.42
N VAL A 138 6.15 8.60 2.82
CA VAL A 138 5.23 9.74 2.65
C VAL A 138 4.75 10.27 3.99
N LEU A 139 4.41 9.40 4.95
CA LEU A 139 4.02 9.79 6.30
C LEU A 139 5.15 10.52 7.02
N LEU A 140 6.38 9.99 6.97
CA LEU A 140 7.54 10.60 7.62
C LEU A 140 7.90 11.95 6.99
N ALA A 141 7.86 12.05 5.65
CA ALA A 141 8.04 13.33 4.95
C ALA A 141 6.98 14.35 5.37
N SER A 142 5.71 13.92 5.45
CA SER A 142 4.59 14.76 5.90
C SER A 142 4.77 15.21 7.36
N ALA A 143 5.23 14.34 8.25
CA ALA A 143 5.50 14.66 9.65
C ALA A 143 6.64 15.69 9.80
N VAL A 144 7.71 15.56 9.01
CA VAL A 144 8.80 16.54 8.97
C VAL A 144 8.30 17.88 8.46
N LEU A 145 7.53 17.91 7.37
CA LEU A 145 6.96 19.16 6.84
C LEU A 145 5.96 19.79 7.82
N LEU A 146 5.17 18.99 8.52
CA LEU A 146 4.24 19.45 9.56
C LEU A 146 5.00 20.10 10.72
N TRP A 147 6.06 19.45 11.22
CA TRP A 147 6.93 20.02 12.23
C TRP A 147 7.53 21.36 11.77
N ARG A 148 8.04 21.44 10.55
CA ARG A 148 8.60 22.68 9.98
C ARG A 148 7.55 23.78 9.85
N THR A 149 6.31 23.40 9.51
CA THR A 149 5.16 24.31 9.43
C THR A 149 4.76 24.82 10.81
N ALA A 150 4.66 23.94 11.81
CA ALA A 150 4.34 24.31 13.18
C ALA A 150 5.36 25.30 13.76
N ARG A 151 6.66 25.04 13.55
CA ARG A 151 7.74 25.95 13.95
C ARG A 151 7.63 27.34 13.30
N ARG A 152 7.13 27.41 12.07
CA ARG A 152 6.92 28.69 11.35
C ARG A 152 5.76 29.50 11.93
N PHE A 153 4.81 28.85 12.59
CA PHE A 153 3.74 29.51 13.32
C PHE A 153 4.06 29.74 14.81
N ASP A 154 5.36 29.71 15.17
CA ASP A 154 5.86 29.89 16.53
C ASP A 154 5.31 28.87 17.55
N VAL A 155 4.92 27.67 17.10
CA VAL A 155 4.49 26.59 17.99
C VAL A 155 5.73 26.06 18.74
N PRO A 156 5.71 25.98 20.10
CA PRO A 156 6.85 25.53 20.87
C PRO A 156 7.19 24.06 20.58
N ASP A 157 8.44 23.65 20.84
CA ASP A 157 8.94 22.34 20.42
C ASP A 157 8.19 21.15 21.02
N GLY A 158 7.77 21.24 22.29
CA GLY A 158 6.93 20.20 22.91
C GLY A 158 5.57 20.06 22.23
N ALA A 159 4.96 21.18 21.83
CA ALA A 159 3.71 21.18 21.08
C ALA A 159 3.89 20.72 19.62
N CYS A 160 5.05 20.99 19.01
CA CYS A 160 5.42 20.39 17.73
C CYS A 160 5.52 18.86 17.83
N ALA A 161 6.09 18.34 18.92
CA ALA A 161 6.13 16.90 19.19
C ALA A 161 4.72 16.31 19.33
N VAL A 162 3.81 16.99 20.02
CA VAL A 162 2.38 16.61 20.09
C VAL A 162 1.75 16.55 18.71
N ALA A 163 1.99 17.55 17.85
CA ALA A 163 1.46 17.56 16.48
C ALA A 163 2.02 16.38 15.65
N VAL A 164 3.33 16.10 15.74
CA VAL A 164 3.94 14.97 15.02
C VAL A 164 3.38 13.63 15.51
N LEU A 165 3.26 13.42 16.83
CA LEU A 165 2.67 12.21 17.40
C LEU A 165 1.20 12.06 17.01
N ALA A 166 0.43 13.15 17.05
CA ALA A 166 -0.97 13.15 16.65
C ALA A 166 -1.17 12.81 15.17
N LEU A 167 -0.21 13.11 14.30
CA LEU A 167 -0.30 12.75 12.89
C LEU A 167 -0.15 11.24 12.67
N GLY A 168 0.83 10.59 13.31
CA GLY A 168 1.25 9.24 12.90
C GLY A 168 1.36 8.18 13.99
N ALA A 169 1.32 8.54 15.28
CA ALA A 169 1.50 7.60 16.39
C ALA A 169 0.19 7.09 17.01
N LEU A 170 -0.96 7.66 16.62
CA LEU A 170 -2.27 7.18 17.05
C LEU A 170 -2.68 5.98 16.18
N PRO A 171 -2.90 4.77 16.73
CA PRO A 171 -3.17 3.56 15.94
C PRO A 171 -4.33 3.70 14.96
N VAL A 172 -5.40 4.35 15.41
CA VAL A 172 -6.60 4.63 14.61
C VAL A 172 -6.28 5.48 13.38
N LEU A 173 -5.25 6.32 13.44
CA LEU A 173 -4.80 7.14 12.31
C LEU A 173 -3.69 6.45 11.51
N THR A 174 -2.87 5.64 12.16
CA THR A 174 -1.84 4.85 11.47
C THR A 174 -2.48 3.91 10.46
N SER A 175 -3.61 3.26 10.78
CA SER A 175 -4.35 2.45 9.81
C SER A 175 -4.87 3.27 8.63
N LEU A 176 -5.33 4.51 8.85
CA LEU A 176 -5.74 5.42 7.78
C LEU A 176 -4.56 5.77 6.86
N HIS A 177 -3.39 6.06 7.42
CA HIS A 177 -2.17 6.31 6.63
C HIS A 177 -1.61 5.06 5.95
N ALA A 178 -1.96 3.89 6.47
CA ALA A 178 -1.61 2.61 5.88
C ALA A 178 -2.46 2.29 4.64
N THR A 179 -3.62 2.93 4.48
CA THR A 179 -4.44 2.73 3.28
C THR A 179 -3.75 3.23 2.01
N ALA A 180 -3.67 2.35 1.01
CA ALA A 180 -3.07 2.61 -0.28
C ALA A 180 -3.95 3.50 -1.16
N THR A 181 -4.01 4.79 -0.82
CA THR A 181 -4.86 5.76 -1.50
C THR A 181 -4.04 6.89 -2.11
N PRO A 182 -4.48 7.45 -3.26
CA PRO A 182 -3.92 8.69 -3.78
C PRO A 182 -3.93 9.85 -2.75
N ALA A 183 -4.91 9.83 -1.83
CA ALA A 183 -5.03 10.81 -0.76
C ALA A 183 -3.85 10.81 0.22
N ALA A 184 -3.18 9.68 0.42
CA ALA A 184 -1.97 9.63 1.25
C ALA A 184 -0.86 10.54 0.67
N PHE A 185 -0.68 10.57 -0.65
CA PHE A 185 0.24 11.50 -1.31
C PHE A 185 -0.26 12.94 -1.26
N ALA A 186 -1.57 13.14 -1.41
CA ALA A 186 -2.18 14.47 -1.34
C ALA A 186 -1.91 15.15 0.02
N VAL A 187 -1.86 14.39 1.12
CA VAL A 187 -1.45 14.91 2.44
C VAL A 187 -0.06 15.54 2.38
N GLY A 188 0.93 14.84 1.81
CA GLY A 188 2.30 15.36 1.67
C GLY A 188 2.35 16.67 0.88
N TRP A 189 1.65 16.72 -0.25
CA TRP A 189 1.54 17.92 -1.09
C TRP A 189 0.80 19.08 -0.40
N LEU A 190 -0.25 18.78 0.37
CA LEU A 190 -1.02 19.79 1.11
C LEU A 190 -0.22 20.38 2.27
N VAL A 191 0.54 19.56 3.01
CA VAL A 191 1.45 20.05 4.06
C VAL A 191 2.59 20.85 3.45
N LEU A 192 3.13 20.43 2.29
CA LEU A 192 4.12 21.20 1.55
C LEU A 192 3.56 22.57 1.14
N ALA A 193 2.34 22.62 0.61
CA ALA A 193 1.68 23.88 0.26
C ALA A 193 1.52 24.79 1.49
N GLY A 194 1.08 24.25 2.63
CA GLY A 194 0.98 24.98 3.89
C GLY A 194 2.34 25.51 4.38
N TRP A 195 3.40 24.71 4.26
CA TRP A 195 4.76 25.12 4.62
C TRP A 195 5.27 26.26 3.74
N VAL A 196 5.13 26.17 2.42
CA VAL A 196 5.55 27.22 1.48
C VAL A 196 4.70 28.49 1.66
N ALA A 197 3.39 28.34 1.87
CA ALA A 197 2.50 29.47 2.17
C ALA A 197 2.89 30.19 3.47
N SER A 198 3.35 29.45 4.49
CA SER A 198 3.80 30.05 5.75
C SER A 198 4.99 31.00 5.54
N TRP A 199 5.92 30.67 4.65
CA TRP A 199 7.02 31.57 4.26
C TRP A 199 6.53 32.86 3.61
N ALA A 200 5.54 32.72 2.72
CA ALA A 200 4.96 33.86 2.05
C ALA A 200 4.28 34.81 3.05
N SER A 201 3.62 34.27 4.08
CA SER A 201 2.94 35.05 5.12
C SER A 201 3.89 35.85 6.02
N THR A 202 5.10 35.34 6.27
CA THR A 202 6.11 36.04 7.08
C THR A 202 6.84 37.15 6.32
N SER A 203 6.81 37.12 4.99
CA SER A 203 7.54 38.08 4.15
C SER A 203 6.65 39.27 3.80
N ARG A 204 7.11 40.51 3.99
CA ARG A 204 6.35 41.71 3.58
C ARG A 204 6.09 41.76 2.06
N ARG A 205 6.94 41.11 1.27
CA ARG A 205 6.84 40.96 -0.19
C ARG A 205 7.29 39.55 -0.57
N PRO A 206 6.40 38.55 -0.54
CA PRO A 206 6.79 37.21 -0.93
C PRO A 206 7.14 37.18 -2.43
N PRO A 207 8.27 36.55 -2.84
CA PRO A 207 8.57 36.37 -4.25
C PRO A 207 7.47 35.55 -4.93
N ALA A 208 7.11 35.90 -6.16
CA ALA A 208 6.03 35.25 -6.93
C ALA A 208 6.24 33.73 -7.06
N VAL A 209 7.49 33.28 -7.06
CA VAL A 209 7.87 31.85 -7.08
C VAL A 209 7.25 31.08 -5.91
N LEU A 210 7.19 31.64 -4.70
CA LEU A 210 6.58 30.94 -3.55
C LEU A 210 5.07 30.76 -3.73
N SER A 211 4.39 31.77 -4.30
CA SER A 211 2.96 31.66 -4.62
C SER A 211 2.70 30.62 -5.71
N ALA A 212 3.54 30.59 -6.76
CA ALA A 212 3.45 29.59 -7.82
C ALA A 212 3.69 28.16 -7.28
N LEU A 213 4.70 27.97 -6.42
CA LEU A 213 4.98 26.68 -5.78
C LEU A 213 3.86 26.24 -4.84
N THR A 214 3.28 27.17 -4.07
CA THR A 214 2.13 26.89 -3.22
C THR A 214 0.92 26.45 -4.04
N ALA A 215 0.63 27.15 -5.14
CA ALA A 215 -0.47 26.83 -6.04
C ALA A 215 -0.26 25.48 -6.73
N LEU A 216 0.96 25.19 -7.18
CA LEU A 216 1.30 23.90 -7.80
C LEU A 216 1.15 22.74 -6.81
N ALA A 217 1.67 22.88 -5.59
CA ALA A 217 1.54 21.85 -4.56
C ALA A 217 0.06 21.63 -4.16
N ALA A 218 -0.72 22.71 -4.03
CA ALA A 218 -2.15 22.62 -3.77
C ALA A 218 -2.91 21.96 -4.94
N LEU A 219 -2.55 22.28 -6.19
CA LEU A 219 -3.13 21.67 -7.38
C LEU A 219 -2.85 20.16 -7.43
N LEU A 220 -1.61 19.75 -7.16
CA LEU A 220 -1.26 18.32 -7.10
C LEU A 220 -2.02 17.60 -5.98
N ALA A 221 -2.18 18.23 -4.80
CA ALA A 221 -3.00 17.67 -3.73
C ALA A 221 -4.47 17.49 -4.16
N VAL A 222 -5.04 18.46 -4.90
CA VAL A 222 -6.40 18.39 -5.43
C VAL A 222 -6.54 17.31 -6.52
N LEU A 223 -5.57 17.18 -7.42
CA LEU A 223 -5.61 16.16 -8.47
C LEU A 223 -5.47 14.74 -7.89
N LEU A 224 -4.65 14.57 -6.85
CA LEU A 224 -4.52 13.30 -6.13
C LEU A 224 -5.72 13.01 -5.22
N ALA A 225 -6.33 14.03 -4.63
CA ALA A 225 -7.53 13.89 -3.80
C ALA A 225 -8.43 15.12 -3.96
N PRO A 226 -9.49 15.03 -4.79
CA PRO A 226 -10.41 16.15 -5.04
C PRO A 226 -11.03 16.74 -3.77
N ASP A 227 -11.16 15.94 -2.72
CA ASP A 227 -11.59 16.36 -1.38
C ASP A 227 -10.74 17.50 -0.78
N ALA A 228 -9.49 17.68 -1.23
CA ALA A 228 -8.65 18.80 -0.82
C ALA A 228 -9.27 20.16 -1.20
N LEU A 229 -10.09 20.21 -2.26
CA LEU A 229 -10.85 21.42 -2.62
C LEU A 229 -11.81 21.83 -1.50
N LEU A 230 -12.43 20.88 -0.81
CA LEU A 230 -13.34 21.20 0.30
C LEU A 230 -12.59 21.88 1.45
N LEU A 231 -11.42 21.34 1.80
CA LEU A 231 -10.58 21.89 2.87
C LEU A 231 -10.05 23.29 2.50
N LEU A 232 -9.52 23.45 1.28
CA LEU A 232 -8.98 24.71 0.80
C LEU A 232 -10.09 25.78 0.65
N ALA A 233 -11.25 25.41 0.11
CA ALA A 233 -12.39 26.32 -0.03
C ALA A 233 -12.97 26.72 1.32
N ALA A 234 -13.10 25.79 2.27
CA ALA A 234 -13.58 26.08 3.62
C ALA A 234 -12.61 27.03 4.35
N GLY A 235 -11.30 26.81 4.24
CA GLY A 235 -10.29 27.71 4.82
C GLY A 235 -10.27 29.10 4.17
N GLY A 236 -10.32 29.15 2.83
CA GLY A 236 -10.35 30.41 2.08
C GLY A 236 -11.59 31.24 2.37
N THR A 237 -12.78 30.62 2.36
CA THR A 237 -14.04 31.29 2.70
C THR A 237 -14.04 31.80 4.15
N ALA A 238 -13.57 30.98 5.10
CA ALA A 238 -13.44 31.41 6.49
C ALA A 238 -12.48 32.61 6.64
N ALA A 239 -11.35 32.61 5.94
CA ALA A 239 -10.42 33.75 5.95
C ALA A 239 -11.05 35.03 5.39
N VAL A 240 -11.83 34.94 4.30
CA VAL A 240 -12.58 36.07 3.73
C VAL A 240 -13.63 36.59 4.71
N VAL A 241 -14.39 35.69 5.35
CA VAL A 241 -15.39 36.07 6.38
C VAL A 241 -14.72 36.78 7.55
N LEU A 242 -13.60 36.27 8.05
CA LEU A 242 -12.90 36.84 9.21
C LEU A 242 -12.25 38.21 8.91
N THR A 243 -11.92 38.50 7.65
CA THR A 243 -11.33 39.78 7.22
C THR A 243 -12.37 40.81 6.75
N ALA A 244 -13.63 40.41 6.57
CA ALA A 244 -14.69 41.30 6.13
C ALA A 244 -15.04 42.34 7.20
N ARG A 245 -15.01 43.63 6.81
CA ARG A 245 -15.21 44.79 7.71
C ARG A 245 -16.65 45.00 8.19
N SER A 246 -17.65 44.42 7.53
CA SER A 246 -19.06 44.64 7.85
C SER A 246 -19.85 43.35 7.99
N ARG A 247 -20.81 43.31 8.91
CA ARG A 247 -21.66 42.14 9.18
C ARG A 247 -22.40 41.64 7.94
N ARG A 248 -22.86 42.54 7.06
CA ARG A 248 -23.48 42.18 5.78
C ARG A 248 -22.52 41.41 4.86
N ARG A 249 -21.28 41.87 4.73
CA ARG A 249 -20.26 41.18 3.92
C ARG A 249 -19.86 39.84 4.54
N GLN A 250 -19.79 39.75 5.87
CA GLN A 250 -19.54 38.51 6.59
C GLN A 250 -20.63 37.47 6.31
N VAL A 251 -21.91 37.84 6.48
CA VAL A 251 -23.04 36.95 6.20
C VAL A 251 -23.08 36.54 4.72
N GLY A 252 -22.89 37.50 3.81
CA GLY A 252 -22.85 37.21 2.38
C GLY A 252 -21.72 36.24 1.99
N ALA A 253 -20.51 36.45 2.50
CA ALA A 253 -19.38 35.56 2.27
C ALA A 253 -19.59 34.16 2.88
N ALA A 254 -20.23 34.08 4.06
CA ALA A 254 -20.56 32.81 4.70
C ALA A 254 -21.61 32.01 3.89
N LEU A 255 -22.66 32.67 3.42
CA LEU A 255 -23.68 32.04 2.56
C LEU A 255 -23.09 31.59 1.22
N ALA A 256 -22.31 32.44 0.57
CA ALA A 256 -21.62 32.09 -0.67
C ALA A 256 -20.65 30.91 -0.48
N GLY A 257 -19.92 30.89 0.64
CA GLY A 257 -19.04 29.78 1.02
C GLY A 257 -19.79 28.47 1.24
N ALA A 258 -20.94 28.51 1.92
CA ALA A 258 -21.77 27.32 2.13
C ALA A 258 -22.30 26.75 0.80
N VAL A 259 -22.76 27.61 -0.11
CA VAL A 259 -23.19 27.20 -1.46
C VAL A 259 -22.02 26.61 -2.24
N LEU A 260 -20.85 27.26 -2.21
CA LEU A 260 -19.64 26.76 -2.89
C LEU A 260 -19.24 25.37 -2.37
N LEU A 261 -19.23 25.16 -1.04
CA LEU A 261 -18.90 23.86 -0.46
C LEU A 261 -19.92 22.77 -0.84
N GLY A 262 -21.21 23.11 -0.90
CA GLY A 262 -22.25 22.20 -1.38
C GLY A 262 -22.04 21.79 -2.85
N LEU A 263 -21.71 22.74 -3.72
CA LEU A 263 -21.42 22.48 -5.13
C LEU A 263 -20.12 21.67 -5.31
N LEU A 264 -19.06 22.04 -4.60
CA LEU A 264 -17.78 21.32 -4.64
C LEU A 264 -17.95 19.88 -4.16
N ARG A 265 -18.77 19.63 -3.13
CA ARG A 265 -19.06 18.27 -2.67
C ARG A 265 -19.69 17.42 -3.77
N VAL A 266 -20.68 17.94 -4.50
CA VAL A 266 -21.30 17.24 -5.63
C VAL A 266 -20.30 17.00 -6.76
N LEU A 267 -19.46 17.99 -7.07
CA LEU A 267 -18.41 17.86 -8.07
C LEU A 267 -17.39 16.78 -7.71
N VAL A 268 -16.91 16.78 -6.46
CA VAL A 268 -15.97 15.80 -5.93
C VAL A 268 -16.54 14.39 -5.98
N GLN A 269 -17.84 14.20 -5.68
CA GLN A 269 -18.50 12.90 -5.83
C GLN A 269 -18.56 12.40 -7.28
N ARG A 270 -18.69 13.31 -8.26
CA ARG A 270 -18.65 12.96 -9.69
C ARG A 270 -17.25 12.68 -10.19
N TRP A 271 -16.26 13.41 -9.68
CA TRP A 271 -14.86 13.26 -10.09
C TRP A 271 -14.23 11.98 -9.52
N ASP A 272 -14.49 11.70 -8.24
CA ASP A 272 -13.97 10.50 -7.57
C ASP A 272 -15.12 9.77 -6.86
N PRO A 273 -15.86 8.93 -7.59
CA PRO A 273 -16.96 8.15 -7.03
C PRO A 273 -16.39 7.06 -6.10
N GLN A 274 -16.60 7.24 -4.79
CA GLN A 274 -16.14 6.31 -3.76
C GLN A 274 -17.35 5.55 -3.17
N VAL A 275 -17.22 4.23 -3.03
CA VAL A 275 -18.19 3.41 -2.31
C VAL A 275 -18.05 3.70 -0.82
N ALA A 276 -19.16 3.99 -0.15
CA ALA A 276 -19.21 4.27 1.29
C ALA A 276 -19.08 2.97 2.12
N ASP A 277 -17.95 2.28 1.98
CA ASP A 277 -17.64 1.07 2.76
C ASP A 277 -16.42 1.31 3.67
N PRO A 278 -16.62 1.49 4.99
CA PRO A 278 -15.54 1.60 5.97
C PRO A 278 -14.64 0.36 6.01
N GLY A 279 -15.21 -0.82 5.72
CA GLY A 279 -14.51 -2.11 5.80
C GLY A 279 -13.32 -2.20 4.86
N ARG A 280 -13.42 -1.56 3.69
CA ARG A 280 -12.35 -1.43 2.68
C ARG A 280 -11.02 -0.91 3.24
N TRP A 281 -11.08 -0.17 4.33
CA TRP A 281 -9.96 0.54 4.92
C TRP A 281 -9.49 -0.04 6.26
N GLY A 282 -10.02 -1.21 6.65
CA GLY A 282 -9.80 -1.81 7.97
C GLY A 282 -10.41 -1.01 9.12
N GLY A 283 -11.28 -0.04 8.82
CA GLY A 283 -11.95 0.80 9.80
C GLY A 283 -13.34 0.29 10.14
N THR A 284 -13.79 0.51 11.37
CA THR A 284 -15.20 0.33 11.74
C THR A 284 -15.97 1.64 11.52
N PRO A 285 -17.28 1.59 11.24
CA PRO A 285 -18.13 2.79 11.20
C PRO A 285 -17.97 3.64 12.48
N THR A 286 -17.85 2.98 13.64
CA THR A 286 -17.61 3.62 14.93
C THR A 286 -16.28 4.38 14.96
N GLY A 287 -15.21 3.79 14.43
CA GLY A 287 -13.89 4.43 14.33
C GLY A 287 -13.95 5.73 13.51
N LEU A 288 -14.64 5.71 12.36
CA LEU A 288 -14.82 6.91 11.52
C LEU A 288 -15.62 8.02 12.23
N VAL A 289 -16.66 7.65 12.97
CA VAL A 289 -17.44 8.61 13.77
C VAL A 289 -16.57 9.23 14.87
N VAL A 290 -15.78 8.41 15.56
CA VAL A 290 -14.87 8.88 16.62
C VAL A 290 -13.81 9.83 16.05
N VAL A 291 -13.14 9.48 14.96
CA VAL A 291 -12.14 10.35 14.31
C VAL A 291 -12.77 11.68 13.90
N THR A 292 -13.94 11.64 13.27
CA THR A 292 -14.67 12.84 12.86
C THR A 292 -15.06 13.72 14.06
N ALA A 293 -15.59 13.12 15.13
CA ALA A 293 -15.93 13.84 16.34
C ALA A 293 -14.70 14.53 16.96
N VAL A 294 -13.56 13.83 17.01
CA VAL A 294 -12.29 14.40 17.50
C VAL A 294 -11.86 15.58 16.64
N LEU A 295 -11.85 15.45 15.30
CA LEU A 295 -11.46 16.53 14.39
C LEU A 295 -12.39 17.75 14.51
N VAL A 296 -13.70 17.53 14.66
CA VAL A 296 -14.69 18.60 14.89
C VAL A 296 -14.44 19.31 16.22
N VAL A 297 -14.20 18.57 17.30
CA VAL A 297 -13.90 19.15 18.62
C VAL A 297 -12.61 19.98 18.58
N VAL A 298 -11.55 19.45 17.97
CA VAL A 298 -10.28 20.17 17.78
C VAL A 298 -10.48 21.43 16.94
N GLY A 299 -11.24 21.34 15.84
CA GLY A 299 -11.55 22.47 14.97
C GLY A 299 -12.31 23.57 15.72
N LEU A 300 -13.40 23.24 16.42
CA LEU A 300 -14.20 24.18 17.20
C LEU A 300 -13.38 24.82 18.34
N ALA A 301 -12.57 24.02 19.04
CA ALA A 301 -11.68 24.53 20.09
C ALA A 301 -10.66 25.54 19.53
N ALA A 302 -10.07 25.25 18.35
CA ALA A 302 -9.15 26.15 17.68
C ALA A 302 -9.82 27.47 17.24
N VAL A 303 -11.05 27.41 16.71
CA VAL A 303 -11.82 28.64 16.37
C VAL A 303 -11.99 29.55 17.59
N TRP A 304 -12.25 28.94 18.75
CA TRP A 304 -12.50 29.71 19.96
C TRP A 304 -11.22 30.23 20.62
N GLN A 305 -10.19 29.39 20.73
CA GLN A 305 -9.01 29.65 21.55
C GLN A 305 -7.81 30.22 20.77
N LEU A 306 -7.75 30.01 19.46
CA LEU A 306 -6.58 30.36 18.64
C LEU A 306 -6.94 31.39 17.56
N PRO A 307 -6.87 32.70 17.85
CA PRO A 307 -7.23 33.76 16.91
C PRO A 307 -6.52 33.64 15.55
N ARG A 308 -5.24 33.25 15.56
CA ARG A 308 -4.42 33.07 14.35
C ARG A 308 -4.86 31.88 13.49
N PHE A 309 -5.50 30.89 14.10
CA PHE A 309 -5.88 29.63 13.45
C PHE A 309 -7.38 29.48 13.21
N ARG A 310 -8.18 30.54 13.41
CA ARG A 310 -9.64 30.48 13.25
C ARG A 310 -10.09 29.96 11.89
N ALA A 311 -9.48 30.43 10.80
CA ALA A 311 -9.80 29.96 9.47
C ALA A 311 -9.50 28.45 9.30
N GLY A 312 -8.38 27.98 9.84
CA GLY A 312 -8.03 26.55 9.86
C GLY A 312 -8.99 25.72 10.70
N GLY A 313 -9.42 26.21 11.87
CA GLY A 313 -10.40 25.52 12.71
C GLY A 313 -11.77 25.39 12.04
N VAL A 314 -12.23 26.44 11.34
CA VAL A 314 -13.46 26.38 10.52
C VAL A 314 -13.30 25.40 9.37
N ALA A 315 -12.17 25.44 8.65
CA ALA A 315 -11.88 24.53 7.56
C ALA A 315 -11.94 23.06 8.01
N LEU A 316 -11.24 22.74 9.10
CA LEU A 316 -11.21 21.40 9.67
C LEU A 316 -12.62 20.92 10.05
N THR A 317 -13.39 21.77 10.74
CA THR A 317 -14.73 21.42 11.22
C THR A 317 -15.68 21.18 10.04
N ALA A 318 -15.69 22.08 9.08
CA ALA A 318 -16.58 21.99 7.91
C ALA A 318 -16.25 20.75 7.06
N THR A 319 -14.97 20.51 6.76
CA THR A 319 -14.55 19.37 5.95
C THR A 319 -14.78 18.05 6.68
N ALA A 320 -14.51 17.95 7.99
CA ALA A 320 -14.77 16.74 8.77
C ALA A 320 -16.27 16.40 8.82
N LEU A 321 -17.15 17.40 9.03
CA LEU A 321 -18.61 17.19 8.98
C LEU A 321 -19.08 16.75 7.59
N LEU A 322 -18.55 17.39 6.54
CA LEU A 322 -18.86 17.00 5.17
C LEU A 322 -18.33 15.58 4.85
N ALA A 323 -17.22 15.15 5.43
CA ALA A 323 -16.67 13.83 5.17
C ALA A 323 -17.57 12.66 5.62
N VAL A 324 -18.45 12.88 6.61
CA VAL A 324 -19.35 11.84 7.16
C VAL A 324 -20.82 12.07 6.84
N ALA A 325 -21.20 13.28 6.42
CA ALA A 325 -22.59 13.56 6.06
C ALA A 325 -23.10 12.56 4.99
N PRO A 326 -24.27 11.93 5.17
CA PRO A 326 -24.87 11.08 4.14
C PRO A 326 -25.02 11.84 2.80
N PRO A 327 -24.88 11.15 1.65
CA PRO A 327 -24.72 9.70 1.49
C PRO A 327 -23.27 9.21 1.60
N SER A 328 -22.29 10.05 1.95
CA SER A 328 -20.88 9.75 1.67
C SER A 328 -20.03 9.69 2.93
N GLY A 329 -19.51 8.50 3.26
CA GLY A 329 -18.38 8.31 4.18
C GLY A 329 -17.05 8.43 3.42
N ARG A 330 -16.58 9.66 3.16
CA ARG A 330 -15.36 9.91 2.38
C ARG A 330 -14.12 9.96 3.28
N LEU A 331 -13.45 8.82 3.40
CA LEU A 331 -12.19 8.70 4.14
C LEU A 331 -11.07 9.60 3.61
N PRO A 332 -10.89 9.82 2.28
CA PRO A 332 -9.89 10.77 1.77
C PRO A 332 -9.99 12.17 2.39
N ALA A 333 -11.21 12.68 2.60
CA ALA A 333 -11.43 13.97 3.24
C ALA A 333 -10.96 13.98 4.70
N LEU A 334 -11.19 12.90 5.45
CA LEU A 334 -10.69 12.76 6.83
C LEU A 334 -9.16 12.68 6.86
N LEU A 335 -8.55 11.92 5.94
CA LEU A 335 -7.10 11.79 5.82
C LEU A 335 -6.44 13.16 5.56
N LEU A 336 -7.03 13.98 4.68
CA LEU A 336 -6.58 15.35 4.40
C LEU A 336 -6.75 16.30 5.59
N CYS A 337 -7.72 16.02 6.48
CA CYS A 337 -7.94 16.79 7.70
C CYS A 337 -6.91 16.49 8.80
N LEU A 338 -6.29 15.29 8.80
CA LEU A 338 -5.33 14.87 9.84
C LEU A 338 -4.15 15.83 10.04
N PRO A 339 -3.40 16.27 9.00
CA PRO A 339 -2.27 17.18 9.22
C PRO A 339 -2.70 18.52 9.83
N LEU A 340 -3.85 19.07 9.41
CA LEU A 340 -4.38 20.30 9.96
C LEU A 340 -4.86 20.08 11.40
N GLY A 341 -5.58 19.00 11.67
CA GLY A 341 -6.01 18.61 13.02
C GLY A 341 -4.83 18.44 13.97
N ALA A 342 -3.77 17.76 13.52
CA ALA A 342 -2.53 17.59 14.27
C ALA A 342 -1.83 18.93 14.57
N LEU A 343 -1.74 19.83 13.59
CA LEU A 343 -1.20 21.18 13.79
C LEU A 343 -1.99 21.97 14.84
N LEU A 344 -3.32 21.97 14.72
CA LEU A 344 -4.21 22.68 15.63
C LEU A 344 -4.17 22.08 17.05
N LEU A 345 -4.08 20.76 17.17
CA LEU A 345 -3.95 20.07 18.45
C LEU A 345 -2.63 20.46 19.15
N GLY A 346 -1.52 20.51 18.42
CA GLY A 346 -0.25 21.01 18.94
C GLY A 346 -0.37 22.47 19.43
N ALA A 347 -0.95 23.35 18.61
CA ALA A 347 -1.15 24.75 18.98
C ALA A 347 -2.07 24.92 20.21
N LEU A 348 -3.12 24.10 20.35
CA LEU A 348 -3.99 24.07 21.54
C LEU A 348 -3.23 23.58 22.78
N ALA A 349 -2.39 22.56 22.65
CA ALA A 349 -1.55 22.07 23.74
C ALA A 349 -0.58 23.15 24.25
N ALA A 350 0.01 23.94 23.35
CA ALA A 350 0.85 25.09 23.70
C ALA A 350 0.05 26.13 24.49
N ALA A 351 -1.12 26.54 23.99
CA ALA A 351 -1.98 27.51 24.67
C ALA A 351 -2.44 27.03 26.06
N GLY A 352 -2.74 25.73 26.20
CA GLY A 352 -3.07 25.11 27.47
C GLY A 352 -1.91 25.13 28.47
N ALA A 353 -0.69 24.80 28.03
CA ALA A 353 0.51 24.82 28.88
C ALA A 353 0.82 26.24 29.38
N GLU A 354 0.71 27.25 28.51
CA GLU A 354 0.85 28.65 28.90
C GLU A 354 -0.19 29.06 29.94
N ALA A 355 -1.44 28.64 29.77
CA ALA A 355 -2.52 28.94 30.73
C ALA A 355 -2.29 28.31 32.12
N VAL A 356 -1.73 27.10 32.19
CA VAL A 356 -1.38 26.44 33.47
C VAL A 356 -0.25 27.19 34.18
N SER A 357 0.76 27.62 33.43
CA SER A 357 1.94 28.29 33.98
C SER A 357 1.70 29.73 34.43
N SER A 358 0.65 30.39 33.93
CA SER A 358 0.34 31.77 34.25
C SER A 358 -0.47 31.90 35.57
N PRO A 359 0.11 32.50 36.64
CA PRO A 359 -0.59 32.65 37.92
C PRO A 359 -1.82 33.57 37.84
N VAL A 360 -1.82 34.51 36.88
CA VAL A 360 -2.90 35.48 36.66
C VAL A 360 -4.17 34.80 36.10
N LEU A 361 -4.02 33.68 35.40
CA LEU A 361 -5.12 32.98 34.73
C LEU A 361 -5.84 31.95 35.60
N ARG A 362 -5.39 31.71 36.85
CA ARG A 362 -6.08 30.79 37.80
C ARG A 362 -7.53 31.18 38.12
N ARG A 363 -7.97 32.40 37.79
CA ARG A 363 -9.36 32.86 37.97
C ARG A 363 -10.27 32.63 36.75
N ARG A 364 -9.75 32.19 35.59
CA ARG A 364 -10.59 31.87 34.43
C ARG A 364 -11.26 30.49 34.59
N PRO A 365 -12.44 30.29 33.96
CA PRO A 365 -13.25 29.09 34.18
C PRO A 365 -12.49 27.81 33.82
N ARG A 366 -12.56 26.82 34.73
CA ARG A 366 -11.85 25.54 34.72
C ARG A 366 -12.05 24.69 33.45
N GLY A 367 -13.05 25.00 32.62
CA GLY A 367 -13.35 24.27 31.38
C GLY A 367 -12.22 24.28 30.34
N LEU A 368 -11.39 25.32 30.30
CA LEU A 368 -10.25 25.40 29.36
C LEU A 368 -9.09 24.47 29.73
N LEU A 369 -8.86 24.26 31.03
CA LEU A 369 -7.82 23.35 31.54
C LEU A 369 -8.17 21.88 31.30
N ALA A 370 -9.46 21.54 31.36
CA ALA A 370 -9.93 20.18 31.16
C ALA A 370 -9.62 19.65 29.75
N VAL A 371 -9.71 20.49 28.71
CA VAL A 371 -9.47 20.06 27.32
C VAL A 371 -8.00 19.75 27.06
N GLY A 372 -7.08 20.58 27.53
CA GLY A 372 -5.64 20.35 27.35
C GLY A 372 -5.13 19.12 28.11
N VAL A 373 -5.60 18.92 29.34
CA VAL A 373 -5.26 17.75 30.15
C VAL A 373 -5.90 16.48 29.58
N ALA A 374 -7.16 16.53 29.15
CA ALA A 374 -7.82 15.40 28.51
C ALA A 374 -7.11 14.98 27.22
N ALA A 375 -6.67 15.93 26.39
CA ALA A 375 -5.90 15.64 25.18
C ALA A 375 -4.54 14.97 25.49
N GLY A 376 -3.83 15.44 26.53
CA GLY A 376 -2.57 14.83 26.97
C GLY A 376 -2.76 13.42 27.53
N VAL A 377 -3.77 13.20 28.37
CA VAL A 377 -4.09 11.88 28.94
C VAL A 377 -4.55 10.91 27.84
N LEU A 378 -5.35 11.38 26.88
CA LEU A 378 -5.76 10.57 25.72
C LEU A 378 -4.57 10.17 24.85
N LEU A 379 -3.62 11.08 24.60
CA LEU A 379 -2.40 10.75 23.84
C LEU A 379 -1.52 9.73 24.55
N VAL A 380 -1.33 9.87 25.87
CA VAL A 380 -0.54 8.91 26.66
C VAL A 380 -1.25 7.56 26.74
N GLY A 381 -2.55 7.55 27.06
CA GLY A 381 -3.35 6.32 27.13
C GLY A 381 -3.41 5.59 25.79
N ALA A 382 -3.69 6.32 24.70
CA ALA A 382 -3.67 5.77 23.35
C ALA A 382 -2.28 5.24 22.97
N GLY A 383 -1.20 5.94 23.33
CA GLY A 383 0.17 5.49 23.10
C GLY A 383 0.52 4.20 23.84
N THR A 384 0.08 4.04 25.10
CA THR A 384 0.31 2.80 25.86
C THR A 384 -0.48 1.61 25.31
N ALA A 385 -1.74 1.82 24.94
CA ALA A 385 -2.56 0.80 24.32
C ALA A 385 -2.01 0.40 22.93
N ALA A 386 -1.56 1.40 22.15
CA ALA A 386 -0.88 1.21 20.88
C ALA A 386 0.35 0.30 21.03
N ALA A 387 1.23 0.61 21.99
CA ALA A 387 2.45 -0.14 22.19
C ALA A 387 2.19 -1.61 22.56
N ALA A 388 1.18 -1.87 23.40
CA ALA A 388 0.77 -3.23 23.76
C ALA A 388 0.21 -4.01 22.56
N ASP A 389 -0.66 -3.37 21.77
CA ASP A 389 -1.25 -3.96 20.56
C ASP A 389 -0.20 -4.23 19.47
N LEU A 390 0.72 -3.28 19.28
CA LEU A 390 1.88 -3.41 18.37
C LEU A 390 2.85 -4.52 18.79
N ALA A 391 2.93 -4.87 20.08
CA ALA A 391 3.75 -5.99 20.52
C ALA A 391 3.13 -7.34 20.12
N GLY A 392 1.79 -7.44 20.12
CA GLY A 392 1.06 -8.68 19.85
C GLY A 392 0.70 -8.95 18.38
N THR A 393 0.69 -7.93 17.51
CA THR A 393 0.23 -8.08 16.12
C THR A 393 1.09 -9.06 15.31
N PRO A 394 0.54 -10.13 14.72
CA PRO A 394 1.29 -11.00 13.82
C PRO A 394 1.94 -10.20 12.70
N ARG A 395 3.12 -10.64 12.23
CA ARG A 395 3.71 -10.12 11.00
C ARG A 395 3.10 -10.89 9.85
N ASP A 396 2.53 -10.16 8.90
CA ASP A 396 2.02 -10.71 7.65
C ASP A 396 3.15 -10.71 6.61
N ASP A 397 3.24 -11.75 5.80
CA ASP A 397 4.11 -11.79 4.63
C ASP A 397 3.39 -11.27 3.37
N PHE A 398 2.14 -10.82 3.53
CA PHE A 398 1.27 -10.31 2.47
C PHE A 398 1.05 -11.32 1.35
N GLY A 399 1.02 -12.61 1.68
CA GLY A 399 0.85 -13.68 0.71
C GLY A 399 2.08 -13.96 -0.16
N ALA A 400 3.27 -13.50 0.26
CA ALA A 400 4.51 -13.74 -0.48
C ALA A 400 4.78 -15.24 -0.67
N ALA A 401 4.61 -16.04 0.39
CA ALA A 401 4.77 -17.49 0.30
C ALA A 401 3.72 -18.11 -0.62
N ALA A 402 2.44 -17.79 -0.40
CA ALA A 402 1.33 -18.29 -1.22
C ALA A 402 1.49 -17.99 -2.72
N THR A 403 1.88 -16.76 -3.06
CA THR A 403 2.09 -16.35 -4.45
C THR A 403 3.28 -17.08 -5.07
N ARG A 404 4.39 -17.24 -4.33
CA ARG A 404 5.57 -17.99 -4.80
C ARG A 404 5.24 -19.47 -5.02
N ASP A 405 4.51 -20.08 -4.09
CA ASP A 405 4.11 -21.48 -4.18
C ASP A 405 3.16 -21.70 -5.36
N LEU A 406 2.22 -20.78 -5.59
CA LEU A 406 1.36 -20.79 -6.77
C LEU A 406 2.17 -20.69 -8.08
N VAL A 407 3.11 -19.74 -8.17
CA VAL A 407 3.97 -19.61 -9.37
C VAL A 407 4.77 -20.90 -9.60
N GLY A 408 5.38 -21.44 -8.55
CA GLY A 408 6.09 -22.72 -8.61
C GLY A 408 5.19 -23.89 -9.05
N TRP A 409 3.96 -23.96 -8.51
CA TRP A 409 2.97 -24.95 -8.92
C TRP A 409 2.58 -24.79 -10.40
N THR A 410 2.30 -23.57 -10.85
CA THR A 410 1.92 -23.33 -12.26
C THR A 410 3.04 -23.68 -13.25
N ALA A 411 4.30 -23.44 -12.89
CA ALA A 411 5.45 -23.85 -13.69
C ALA A 411 5.65 -25.38 -13.68
N ALA A 412 5.33 -26.05 -12.58
CA ALA A 412 5.57 -27.49 -12.43
C ALA A 412 4.41 -28.38 -12.90
N GLN A 413 3.18 -27.86 -12.92
CA GLN A 413 1.96 -28.70 -13.01
C GLN A 413 1.05 -28.39 -14.20
N LEU A 414 1.29 -27.29 -14.90
CA LEU A 414 0.50 -26.85 -16.04
C LEU A 414 1.35 -26.81 -17.31
N PRO A 415 0.77 -27.10 -18.48
CA PRO A 415 1.48 -26.95 -19.76
C PRO A 415 1.88 -25.49 -20.01
N ASP A 416 2.91 -25.27 -20.82
CA ASP A 416 3.51 -23.94 -21.06
C ASP A 416 2.53 -22.92 -21.66
N ASP A 417 1.53 -23.38 -22.39
CA ASP A 417 0.49 -22.54 -22.97
C ASP A 417 -0.64 -22.20 -21.98
N ALA A 418 -0.70 -22.86 -20.81
CA ALA A 418 -1.75 -22.65 -19.81
C ALA A 418 -1.86 -21.18 -19.40
N VAL A 419 -3.10 -20.72 -19.26
CA VAL A 419 -3.43 -19.34 -18.92
C VAL A 419 -4.11 -19.25 -17.55
N LEU A 420 -3.62 -18.34 -16.72
CA LEU A 420 -4.24 -17.93 -15.47
C LEU A 420 -5.04 -16.64 -15.69
N SER A 421 -6.34 -16.69 -15.48
CA SER A 421 -7.23 -15.53 -15.45
C SER A 421 -7.40 -15.07 -14.00
N THR A 422 -7.17 -13.79 -13.73
CA THR A 422 -7.28 -13.24 -12.37
C THR A 422 -7.58 -11.75 -12.36
N SER A 423 -7.74 -11.15 -11.17
CA SER A 423 -7.90 -9.70 -11.03
C SER A 423 -6.63 -8.95 -11.48
N PRO A 424 -6.74 -7.70 -11.98
CA PRO A 424 -5.57 -6.91 -12.38
C PRO A 424 -4.49 -6.78 -11.29
N ARG A 425 -4.91 -6.66 -10.03
CA ARG A 425 -4.00 -6.59 -8.88
C ARG A 425 -3.23 -7.89 -8.70
N LEU A 426 -3.93 -9.03 -8.64
CA LEU A 426 -3.28 -10.33 -8.44
C LEU A 426 -2.43 -10.72 -9.66
N ALA A 427 -2.82 -10.31 -10.87
CA ALA A 427 -1.99 -10.50 -12.06
C ALA A 427 -0.64 -9.78 -11.94
N ALA A 428 -0.65 -8.52 -11.48
CA ALA A 428 0.59 -7.78 -11.24
C ALA A 428 1.46 -8.44 -10.16
N GLU A 429 0.86 -8.94 -9.08
CA GLU A 429 1.58 -9.67 -8.02
C GLU A 429 2.16 -11.00 -8.52
N LEU A 430 1.43 -11.78 -9.31
CA LEU A 430 1.94 -13.03 -9.88
C LEU A 430 3.12 -12.79 -10.81
N VAL A 431 3.02 -11.79 -11.69
CA VAL A 431 4.14 -11.40 -12.57
C VAL A 431 5.33 -10.90 -11.74
N HIS A 432 5.07 -10.11 -10.69
CA HIS A 432 6.12 -9.67 -9.77
C HIS A 432 6.83 -10.84 -9.07
N ALA A 433 6.07 -11.87 -8.69
CA ALA A 433 6.59 -13.12 -8.11
C ALA A 433 7.31 -14.03 -9.13
N GLY A 434 7.32 -13.68 -10.42
CA GLY A 434 8.03 -14.39 -11.48
C GLY A 434 7.16 -15.22 -12.42
N ALA A 435 5.83 -15.07 -12.38
CA ALA A 435 4.96 -15.66 -13.39
C ALA A 435 5.23 -15.05 -14.77
N ASP A 436 5.14 -15.88 -15.82
CA ASP A 436 5.22 -15.40 -17.20
C ASP A 436 4.04 -14.45 -17.51
N PRO A 437 4.29 -13.18 -17.88
CA PRO A 437 3.24 -12.25 -18.27
C PRO A 437 2.33 -12.75 -19.40
N ALA A 438 2.84 -13.59 -20.31
CA ALA A 438 2.05 -14.15 -21.41
C ALA A 438 0.99 -15.16 -20.91
N ARG A 439 1.24 -15.79 -19.76
CA ARG A 439 0.37 -16.78 -19.13
C ARG A 439 -0.62 -16.16 -18.14
N VAL A 440 -0.49 -14.89 -17.77
CA VAL A 440 -1.38 -14.24 -16.79
C VAL A 440 -2.27 -13.20 -17.47
N ARG A 441 -3.58 -13.43 -17.47
CA ARG A 441 -4.60 -12.53 -18.04
C ARG A 441 -5.44 -11.88 -16.96
N THR A 442 -5.81 -10.62 -17.20
CA THR A 442 -6.67 -9.86 -16.31
C THR A 442 -8.14 -9.96 -16.71
N GLY A 443 -9.02 -10.11 -15.72
CA GLY A 443 -10.47 -10.16 -15.89
C GLY A 443 -11.02 -11.57 -16.01
N ASP A 444 -12.32 -11.71 -15.76
CA ASP A 444 -13.05 -12.95 -15.96
C ASP A 444 -13.17 -13.19 -17.46
N VAL A 445 -12.33 -14.05 -18.01
CA VAL A 445 -12.48 -14.48 -19.40
C VAL A 445 -13.76 -15.32 -19.44
N PRO A 446 -14.78 -14.97 -20.25
CA PRO A 446 -15.94 -15.83 -20.41
C PRO A 446 -15.47 -17.13 -21.04
N VAL A 447 -15.42 -18.18 -20.23
CA VAL A 447 -14.96 -19.48 -20.65
C VAL A 447 -16.15 -20.21 -21.26
N THR A 448 -16.22 -20.28 -22.58
CA THR A 448 -17.12 -21.24 -23.24
C THR A 448 -16.64 -22.65 -22.90
N ALA A 449 -17.55 -23.49 -22.42
CA ALA A 449 -17.31 -24.91 -22.26
C ALA A 449 -16.91 -25.48 -23.62
N SER A 450 -15.71 -26.05 -23.71
CA SER A 450 -15.21 -26.70 -24.90
C SER A 450 -14.75 -28.10 -24.54
N THR A 451 -15.06 -29.07 -25.39
CA THR A 451 -14.87 -30.51 -25.15
C THR A 451 -13.64 -31.05 -25.90
N GLY A 452 -12.59 -30.25 -26.04
CA GLY A 452 -11.35 -30.62 -26.74
C GLY A 452 -10.10 -30.51 -25.86
N PRO A 453 -8.91 -30.90 -26.37
CA PRO A 453 -7.61 -30.68 -25.74
C PRO A 453 -7.25 -29.18 -25.79
N GLU A 454 -8.11 -28.35 -25.22
CA GLU A 454 -7.90 -26.93 -25.15
C GLU A 454 -6.96 -26.60 -24.00
N VAL A 455 -6.11 -25.62 -24.26
CA VAL A 455 -5.25 -24.96 -23.30
C VAL A 455 -6.01 -24.68 -21.99
N PRO A 456 -5.52 -25.16 -20.83
CA PRO A 456 -6.23 -24.96 -19.57
C PRO A 456 -6.26 -23.46 -19.24
N VAL A 457 -7.46 -22.95 -19.03
CA VAL A 457 -7.71 -21.58 -18.56
C VAL A 457 -8.21 -21.64 -17.13
N LEU A 458 -7.31 -21.42 -16.18
CA LEU A 458 -7.60 -21.49 -14.75
C LEU A 458 -7.90 -20.11 -14.19
N GLN A 459 -8.80 -20.03 -13.22
CA GLN A 459 -9.12 -18.79 -12.53
C GLN A 459 -8.42 -18.77 -11.17
N VAL A 460 -7.61 -17.75 -10.91
CA VAL A 460 -6.96 -17.54 -9.61
C VAL A 460 -7.71 -16.46 -8.85
N ARG A 461 -8.16 -16.78 -7.64
CA ARG A 461 -8.97 -15.89 -6.80
C ARG A 461 -8.42 -15.87 -5.37
N SER A 462 -8.61 -14.74 -4.70
CA SER A 462 -8.36 -14.60 -3.26
C SER A 462 -9.64 -14.90 -2.47
N GLY A 463 -9.49 -15.58 -1.32
CA GLY A 463 -10.57 -15.91 -0.40
C GLY A 463 -11.20 -17.30 -0.62
N SER A 464 -12.23 -17.60 0.17
CA SER A 464 -12.81 -18.95 0.30
C SER A 464 -13.92 -19.28 -0.71
N SER A 465 -14.28 -18.37 -1.62
CA SER A 465 -15.44 -18.57 -2.50
C SER A 465 -15.13 -19.56 -3.62
N ALA A 466 -15.85 -20.69 -3.62
CA ALA A 466 -15.79 -21.73 -4.66
C ALA A 466 -16.71 -21.44 -5.87
N ALA A 467 -17.19 -20.21 -6.03
CA ALA A 467 -18.04 -19.87 -7.17
C ALA A 467 -17.26 -20.06 -8.49
N GLY A 468 -17.82 -20.77 -9.47
CA GLY A 468 -17.26 -20.84 -10.82
C GLY A 468 -16.47 -22.10 -11.20
N GLY A 469 -16.40 -23.12 -10.34
CA GLY A 469 -15.82 -24.42 -10.68
C GLY A 469 -15.21 -25.13 -9.46
N PRO A 470 -14.76 -26.39 -9.60
CA PRO A 470 -13.99 -27.05 -8.54
C PRO A 470 -12.65 -26.36 -8.30
N VAL A 471 -12.27 -26.28 -7.04
CA VAL A 471 -10.95 -25.79 -6.62
C VAL A 471 -9.93 -26.90 -6.84
N VAL A 472 -8.91 -26.61 -7.64
CA VAL A 472 -7.91 -27.59 -8.08
C VAL A 472 -6.59 -27.42 -7.34
N ALA A 473 -6.33 -26.23 -6.80
CA ALA A 473 -5.22 -26.00 -5.88
C ALA A 473 -5.53 -24.85 -4.92
N ARG A 474 -4.89 -24.85 -3.75
CA ARG A 474 -4.94 -23.79 -2.73
C ARG A 474 -3.55 -23.47 -2.20
N PHE A 475 -3.27 -22.17 -2.07
CA PHE A 475 -2.02 -21.63 -1.53
C PHE A 475 -2.37 -20.47 -0.60
N GLY A 476 -2.35 -20.70 0.73
CA GLY A 476 -2.81 -19.71 1.69
C GLY A 476 -4.27 -19.30 1.44
N ASP A 477 -4.50 -18.02 1.15
CA ASP A 477 -5.80 -17.46 0.78
C ASP A 477 -6.10 -17.51 -0.73
N LEU A 478 -5.16 -17.97 -1.55
CA LEU A 478 -5.34 -18.10 -3.00
C LEU A 478 -5.96 -19.46 -3.34
N ALA A 479 -6.99 -19.44 -4.17
CA ALA A 479 -7.62 -20.62 -4.75
C ALA A 479 -7.48 -20.59 -6.28
N VAL A 480 -7.05 -21.72 -6.84
CA VAL A 480 -7.06 -21.97 -8.27
C VAL A 480 -8.30 -22.79 -8.60
N VAL A 481 -9.14 -22.25 -9.47
CA VAL A 481 -10.41 -22.86 -9.90
C VAL A 481 -10.28 -23.24 -11.36
N ASP A 482 -10.70 -24.45 -11.71
CA ASP A 482 -10.87 -24.82 -13.11
C ASP A 482 -12.36 -24.75 -13.49
N PRO A 483 -12.78 -23.72 -14.24
CA PRO A 483 -14.16 -23.61 -14.69
C PRO A 483 -14.56 -24.67 -15.71
N ARG A 484 -13.60 -25.42 -16.28
CA ARG A 484 -13.83 -26.45 -17.31
C ARG A 484 -13.70 -27.87 -16.78
N ALA A 485 -13.35 -28.06 -15.51
CA ALA A 485 -13.15 -29.39 -14.96
C ALA A 485 -14.43 -30.24 -15.12
N VAL A 486 -14.28 -31.40 -15.73
CA VAL A 486 -15.35 -32.37 -15.94
C VAL A 486 -15.18 -33.49 -14.91
N PRO A 487 -16.14 -33.68 -14.00
CA PRO A 487 -16.07 -34.81 -13.07
C PRO A 487 -16.28 -36.13 -13.84
N PRO A 488 -15.63 -37.23 -13.42
CA PRO A 488 -15.82 -38.53 -14.04
C PRO A 488 -17.29 -38.97 -13.95
N THR A 489 -17.80 -39.53 -15.03
CA THR A 489 -19.10 -40.23 -15.01
C THR A 489 -19.02 -41.49 -14.15
N ALA A 490 -20.17 -42.00 -13.68
CA ALA A 490 -20.22 -43.24 -12.91
C ALA A 490 -19.63 -44.45 -13.67
N ALA A 491 -19.79 -44.49 -15.00
CA ALA A 491 -19.22 -45.54 -15.84
C ALA A 491 -17.69 -45.43 -15.93
N GLN A 492 -17.15 -44.23 -16.16
CA GLN A 492 -15.70 -44.00 -16.17
C GLN A 492 -15.08 -44.34 -14.80
N LEU A 493 -15.71 -43.91 -13.70
CA LEU A 493 -15.24 -44.25 -12.36
C LEU A 493 -15.27 -45.77 -12.10
N THR A 494 -16.29 -46.47 -12.59
CA THR A 494 -16.37 -47.93 -12.50
C THR A 494 -15.24 -48.58 -13.28
N ALA A 495 -14.99 -48.15 -14.52
CA ALA A 495 -13.90 -48.65 -15.35
C ALA A 495 -12.52 -48.43 -14.70
N ARG A 496 -12.28 -47.27 -14.06
CA ARG A 496 -11.06 -47.03 -13.29
C ARG A 496 -10.89 -48.05 -12.15
N ARG A 497 -11.96 -48.29 -11.38
CA ARG A 497 -11.92 -49.23 -10.23
C ARG A 497 -11.69 -50.67 -10.66
N GLU A 498 -12.31 -51.09 -11.76
CA GLU A 498 -12.12 -52.43 -12.33
C GLU A 498 -10.68 -52.62 -12.81
N LEU A 499 -10.13 -51.65 -13.55
CA LEU A 499 -8.74 -51.67 -14.01
C LEU A 499 -7.74 -51.70 -12.84
N ALA A 500 -7.97 -50.87 -11.81
CA ALA A 500 -7.16 -50.86 -10.60
C ALA A 500 -7.23 -52.21 -9.86
N THR A 501 -8.42 -52.80 -9.73
CA THR A 501 -8.61 -54.10 -9.06
C THR A 501 -7.87 -55.21 -9.81
N ALA A 502 -7.94 -55.22 -11.15
CA ALA A 502 -7.21 -56.18 -11.97
C ALA A 502 -5.69 -56.00 -11.82
N LEU A 503 -5.21 -54.76 -11.74
CA LEU A 503 -3.80 -54.46 -11.56
C LEU A 503 -3.27 -54.90 -10.18
N LEU A 504 -4.05 -54.65 -9.12
CA LEU A 504 -3.72 -55.06 -7.75
C LEU A 504 -3.80 -56.58 -7.54
N ALA A 505 -4.52 -57.31 -8.39
CA ALA A 505 -4.57 -58.77 -8.38
C ALA A 505 -3.36 -59.42 -9.07
N ASN A 506 -2.53 -58.65 -9.78
CA ASN A 506 -1.36 -59.18 -10.50
C ASN A 506 -0.22 -59.48 -9.52
N PRO A 507 0.28 -60.72 -9.40
CA PRO A 507 1.34 -61.08 -8.45
C PRO A 507 2.70 -60.44 -8.75
N THR A 508 2.90 -59.84 -9.93
CA THR A 508 4.13 -59.11 -10.28
C THR A 508 4.02 -57.60 -10.00
N VAL A 509 2.92 -57.17 -9.38
CA VAL A 509 2.67 -55.77 -9.00
C VAL A 509 2.66 -55.66 -7.48
N GLU A 510 3.54 -54.82 -6.95
CA GLU A 510 3.62 -54.52 -5.52
C GLU A 510 3.19 -53.08 -5.28
N VAL A 511 2.17 -52.88 -4.43
CA VAL A 511 1.61 -51.55 -4.12
C VAL A 511 1.43 -51.42 -2.61
N PRO A 512 1.87 -50.31 -1.97
CA PRO A 512 1.61 -50.05 -0.57
C PRO A 512 0.11 -50.02 -0.27
N ALA A 513 -0.29 -50.50 0.92
CA ALA A 513 -1.71 -50.65 1.26
C ALA A 513 -2.52 -49.34 1.15
N ALA A 514 -1.92 -48.20 1.53
CA ALA A 514 -2.56 -46.89 1.43
C ALA A 514 -2.82 -46.47 -0.03
N ASP A 515 -1.87 -46.73 -0.93
CA ASP A 515 -2.02 -46.43 -2.36
C ASP A 515 -2.95 -47.41 -3.06
N ALA A 516 -2.95 -48.67 -2.63
CA ALA A 516 -3.90 -49.69 -3.12
C ALA A 516 -5.35 -49.28 -2.82
N GLU A 517 -5.61 -48.71 -1.64
CA GLU A 517 -6.94 -48.16 -1.30
C GLU A 517 -7.32 -47.04 -2.27
N ARG A 518 -6.44 -46.05 -2.49
CA ARG A 518 -6.67 -44.94 -3.42
C ARG A 518 -6.91 -45.42 -4.86
N MET A 519 -6.10 -46.38 -5.33
CA MET A 519 -6.27 -47.02 -6.64
C MET A 519 -7.64 -47.71 -6.75
N SER A 520 -8.01 -48.51 -5.75
CA SER A 520 -9.30 -49.22 -5.71
C SER A 520 -10.52 -48.29 -5.62
N ALA A 521 -10.34 -47.07 -5.09
CA ALA A 521 -11.37 -46.05 -5.05
C ALA A 521 -11.59 -45.37 -6.42
N GLY A 522 -10.68 -45.55 -7.39
CA GLY A 522 -10.69 -44.91 -8.71
C GLY A 522 -10.10 -43.50 -8.71
N GLN A 523 -9.33 -43.14 -7.67
CA GLN A 523 -8.74 -41.80 -7.46
C GLN A 523 -7.34 -41.68 -8.07
N VAL A 524 -7.15 -42.23 -9.27
CA VAL A 524 -5.91 -42.12 -10.04
C VAL A 524 -6.27 -41.62 -11.43
N ASP A 525 -5.47 -40.69 -11.96
CA ASP A 525 -5.63 -40.17 -13.33
C ASP A 525 -5.73 -41.36 -14.32
N PRO A 526 -6.75 -41.42 -15.18
CA PRO A 526 -7.00 -42.56 -16.05
C PRO A 526 -5.88 -42.82 -17.06
N ARG A 527 -5.13 -41.77 -17.46
CA ARG A 527 -3.94 -41.92 -18.31
C ARG A 527 -2.84 -42.64 -17.55
N LEU A 528 -2.60 -42.20 -16.31
CA LEU A 528 -1.62 -42.82 -15.42
C LEU A 528 -1.99 -44.27 -15.08
N LEU A 529 -3.25 -44.53 -14.77
CA LEU A 529 -3.73 -45.88 -14.47
C LEU A 529 -3.57 -46.82 -15.68
N THR A 530 -3.86 -46.33 -16.89
CA THR A 530 -3.68 -47.10 -18.13
C THR A 530 -2.20 -47.36 -18.43
N LEU A 531 -1.33 -46.36 -18.21
CA LEU A 531 0.12 -46.50 -18.32
C LEU A 531 0.64 -47.57 -17.35
N LEU A 532 0.24 -47.51 -16.08
CA LEU A 532 0.60 -48.49 -15.06
C LEU A 532 0.09 -49.88 -15.41
N ALA A 533 -1.14 -50.01 -15.94
CA ALA A 533 -1.66 -51.29 -16.40
C ALA A 533 -0.82 -51.89 -17.54
N SER A 534 -0.35 -51.06 -18.48
CA SER A 534 0.53 -51.48 -19.58
C SER A 534 1.89 -51.98 -19.06
N ILE A 535 2.51 -51.24 -18.13
CA ILE A 535 3.78 -51.66 -17.49
C ILE A 535 3.57 -52.94 -16.68
N GLY A 536 2.51 -53.01 -15.87
CA GLY A 536 2.20 -54.15 -15.02
C GLY A 536 1.92 -55.44 -15.81
N ALA A 537 1.26 -55.32 -16.97
CA ALA A 537 0.99 -56.45 -17.85
C ALA A 537 2.24 -56.99 -18.56
N GLN A 538 3.17 -56.11 -18.95
CA GLN A 538 4.37 -56.49 -19.72
C GLN A 538 5.55 -56.91 -18.83
N TYR A 539 5.76 -56.19 -17.73
CA TYR A 539 6.97 -56.29 -16.92
C TYR A 539 6.68 -56.53 -15.44
N GLY A 540 5.53 -56.10 -14.92
CA GLY A 540 5.34 -55.94 -13.47
C GLY A 540 6.09 -54.72 -12.93
N PHE A 541 5.69 -54.21 -11.77
CA PHE A 541 6.33 -53.05 -11.13
C PHE A 541 6.13 -53.05 -9.61
N GLY A 542 7.05 -52.39 -8.91
CA GLY A 542 6.89 -52.03 -7.50
C GLY A 542 6.64 -50.53 -7.37
N LEU A 543 5.49 -50.16 -6.80
CA LEU A 543 5.13 -48.78 -6.50
C LEU A 543 5.71 -48.38 -5.14
N VAL A 544 6.32 -47.20 -5.09
CA VAL A 544 6.82 -46.61 -3.84
C VAL A 544 5.75 -45.76 -3.19
N ASP A 545 5.11 -44.87 -3.98
CA ASP A 545 4.10 -43.92 -3.50
C ASP A 545 3.28 -43.36 -4.67
N LEU A 546 2.06 -42.90 -4.39
CA LEU A 546 1.27 -41.98 -5.22
C LEU A 546 1.30 -40.58 -4.60
N PRO A 547 2.41 -39.83 -4.76
CA PRO A 547 2.61 -38.58 -4.04
C PRO A 547 1.54 -37.55 -4.42
N ALA A 548 0.98 -36.90 -3.40
CA ALA A 548 0.09 -35.76 -3.60
C ALA A 548 0.88 -34.58 -4.18
N VAL A 549 0.27 -33.85 -5.11
CA VAL A 549 0.86 -32.62 -5.62
C VAL A 549 0.65 -31.50 -4.60
N PRO A 550 1.71 -30.81 -4.12
CA PRO A 550 1.56 -29.73 -3.16
C PRO A 550 0.57 -28.67 -3.62
N GLY A 551 -0.39 -28.33 -2.75
CA GLY A 551 -1.46 -27.37 -3.02
C GLY A 551 -2.76 -27.99 -3.55
N GLU A 552 -2.74 -29.20 -4.12
CA GLU A 552 -3.98 -29.85 -4.55
C GLU A 552 -4.81 -30.37 -3.37
N PRO A 553 -6.16 -30.44 -3.51
CA PRO A 553 -7.02 -31.06 -2.51
C PRO A 553 -6.60 -32.50 -2.19
N ALA A 554 -6.78 -32.94 -0.94
CA ALA A 554 -6.39 -34.28 -0.51
C ALA A 554 -7.16 -35.42 -1.23
N ASP A 555 -8.35 -35.09 -1.76
CA ASP A 555 -9.23 -35.95 -2.54
C ASP A 555 -9.05 -35.81 -4.06
N ALA A 556 -8.05 -35.04 -4.53
CA ALA A 556 -7.72 -34.96 -5.94
C ALA A 556 -7.19 -36.30 -6.48
N ASP A 557 -7.47 -36.57 -7.75
CA ASP A 557 -6.94 -37.75 -8.44
C ASP A 557 -5.41 -37.73 -8.45
N ALA A 558 -4.80 -38.85 -8.04
CA ALA A 558 -3.35 -39.01 -8.10
C ALA A 558 -2.90 -39.03 -9.56
N ARG A 559 -2.12 -38.01 -9.93
CA ARG A 559 -1.56 -37.82 -11.28
C ARG A 559 -0.04 -37.98 -11.33
N GLN A 560 0.55 -38.43 -10.23
CA GLN A 560 1.97 -38.71 -10.09
C GLN A 560 2.15 -40.08 -9.42
N VAL A 561 3.19 -40.80 -9.83
CA VAL A 561 3.59 -42.08 -9.25
C VAL A 561 5.10 -42.14 -9.12
N VAL A 562 5.59 -42.75 -8.04
CA VAL A 562 7.00 -43.13 -7.93
C VAL A 562 7.10 -44.64 -8.08
N LEU A 563 7.76 -45.07 -9.15
CA LEU A 563 8.07 -46.49 -9.38
C LEU A 563 9.44 -46.80 -8.78
N GLY A 564 9.50 -47.78 -7.89
CA GLY A 564 10.73 -48.26 -7.25
C GLY A 564 11.36 -49.43 -7.98
N SER A 565 10.57 -50.22 -8.72
CA SER A 565 11.08 -51.33 -9.53
C SER A 565 10.22 -51.58 -10.77
N VAL A 566 10.83 -52.15 -11.82
CA VAL A 566 10.14 -52.65 -13.03
C VAL A 566 10.78 -53.97 -13.43
N GLY A 567 9.97 -55.01 -13.69
CA GLY A 567 10.52 -56.35 -13.98
C GLY A 567 11.31 -56.96 -12.82
N GLY A 568 10.95 -56.61 -11.57
CA GLY A 568 11.66 -57.03 -10.36
C GLY A 568 13.04 -56.38 -10.18
N ARG A 569 13.43 -55.42 -11.03
CA ARG A 569 14.71 -54.70 -10.93
C ARG A 569 14.50 -53.33 -10.26
N PRO A 570 15.24 -53.00 -9.19
CA PRO A 570 15.11 -51.71 -8.52
C PRO A 570 15.62 -50.58 -9.42
N LEU A 571 14.88 -49.47 -9.51
CA LEU A 571 15.20 -48.33 -10.35
C LEU A 571 16.23 -47.37 -9.72
N GLY A 572 16.27 -47.29 -8.38
CA GLY A 572 17.23 -46.43 -7.66
C GLY A 572 18.69 -46.88 -7.81
N ASP A 573 18.92 -48.19 -7.92
CA ASP A 573 20.27 -48.79 -7.95
C ASP A 573 20.69 -49.34 -9.33
N ASP A 574 19.80 -49.29 -10.33
CA ASP A 574 20.04 -49.83 -11.67
C ASP A 574 19.82 -48.77 -12.77
N PRO A 575 20.87 -48.00 -13.13
CA PRO A 575 20.79 -46.99 -14.18
C PRO A 575 20.35 -47.54 -15.54
N ALA A 576 20.63 -48.82 -15.83
CA ALA A 576 20.25 -49.44 -17.10
C ALA A 576 18.74 -49.75 -17.14
N ALA A 577 18.16 -50.18 -16.01
CA ALA A 577 16.71 -50.34 -15.88
C ALA A 577 16.00 -48.98 -16.00
N THR A 578 16.52 -47.95 -15.32
CA THR A 578 15.99 -46.58 -15.39
C THR A 578 16.06 -46.00 -16.80
N ALA A 579 17.19 -46.12 -17.49
CA ALA A 579 17.32 -45.67 -18.88
C ALA A 579 16.33 -46.38 -19.82
N ARG A 580 16.09 -47.67 -19.61
CA ARG A 580 15.12 -48.45 -20.40
C ARG A 580 13.68 -47.97 -20.16
N LEU A 581 13.29 -47.77 -18.90
CA LEU A 581 11.97 -47.23 -18.57
C LEU A 581 11.77 -45.85 -19.20
N ARG A 582 12.76 -44.95 -19.07
CA ARG A 582 12.70 -43.61 -19.68
C ARG A 582 12.54 -43.67 -21.20
N SER A 583 13.29 -44.55 -21.87
CA SER A 583 13.16 -44.75 -23.32
C SER A 583 11.77 -45.27 -23.70
N TRP A 584 11.17 -46.14 -22.87
CA TRP A 584 9.83 -46.67 -23.09
C TRP A 584 8.75 -45.60 -22.88
N LEU A 585 8.90 -44.77 -21.84
CA LEU A 585 7.99 -43.63 -21.55
C LEU A 585 8.04 -42.57 -22.66
N ALA A 586 9.24 -42.27 -23.16
CA ALA A 586 9.42 -41.33 -24.27
C ALA A 586 8.85 -41.84 -25.61
N ALA A 587 8.61 -43.15 -25.74
CA ALA A 587 8.02 -43.76 -26.93
C ALA A 587 6.48 -43.83 -26.89
N GLN A 588 5.85 -43.42 -25.79
CA GLN A 588 4.39 -43.35 -25.71
C GLN A 588 3.84 -42.26 -26.65
N GLN A 589 2.61 -42.45 -27.11
CA GLN A 589 1.89 -41.46 -27.91
C GLN A 589 0.83 -40.77 -27.06
N GLU A 590 0.35 -39.61 -27.50
CA GLU A 590 -0.83 -38.95 -26.92
C GLU A 590 -2.03 -39.92 -26.88
N PRO A 591 -2.81 -39.97 -25.78
CA PRO A 591 -2.75 -39.13 -24.58
C PRO A 591 -1.86 -39.67 -23.44
N PHE A 592 -1.04 -40.70 -23.70
CA PHE A 592 -0.22 -41.40 -22.68
C PHE A 592 1.22 -40.89 -22.59
N LEU A 593 1.61 -39.95 -23.46
CA LEU A 593 2.91 -39.28 -23.36
C LEU A 593 3.00 -38.55 -22.02
N THR A 594 4.00 -38.89 -21.22
CA THR A 594 4.15 -38.35 -19.86
C THR A 594 4.76 -36.96 -19.88
N ASP A 595 4.17 -36.03 -19.14
CA ASP A 595 4.67 -34.65 -19.05
C ASP A 595 5.91 -34.54 -18.16
N ARG A 596 6.03 -35.42 -17.16
CA ARG A 596 7.13 -35.37 -16.18
C ARG A 596 7.72 -36.74 -15.94
N VAL A 597 9.05 -36.82 -16.06
CA VAL A 597 9.85 -37.98 -15.66
C VAL A 597 11.08 -37.48 -14.90
N ALA A 598 11.22 -37.86 -13.63
CA ALA A 598 12.34 -37.46 -12.79
C ALA A 598 12.90 -38.65 -12.01
N GLU A 599 14.22 -38.70 -11.86
CA GLU A 599 14.91 -39.70 -11.04
C GLU A 599 14.96 -39.20 -9.59
N LEU A 600 14.60 -40.09 -8.66
CA LEU A 600 14.63 -39.91 -7.22
C LEU A 600 15.50 -41.03 -6.63
N ASP A 601 16.02 -40.83 -5.42
CA ASP A 601 16.79 -41.87 -4.73
C ASP A 601 16.00 -43.18 -4.57
N ALA A 602 14.67 -43.07 -4.42
CA ALA A 602 13.77 -44.20 -4.28
C ALA A 602 13.28 -44.81 -5.60
N GLY A 603 13.56 -44.20 -6.77
CA GLY A 603 13.08 -44.69 -8.06
C GLY A 603 12.80 -43.60 -9.10
N VAL A 604 11.80 -43.80 -9.96
CA VAL A 604 11.43 -42.86 -11.03
C VAL A 604 10.04 -42.28 -10.79
N LEU A 605 9.96 -40.95 -10.64
CA LEU A 605 8.72 -40.19 -10.63
C LEU A 605 8.20 -40.04 -12.05
N ILE A 606 6.96 -40.45 -12.29
CA ILE A 606 6.22 -40.24 -13.53
C ILE A 606 5.00 -39.39 -13.19
N GLY A 607 4.69 -38.39 -14.01
CA GLY A 607 3.53 -37.54 -13.77
C GLY A 607 2.92 -36.95 -15.03
N TYR A 608 1.64 -36.62 -14.92
CA TYR A 608 0.89 -35.92 -15.96
C TYR A 608 0.53 -34.49 -15.53
N ALA A 609 0.61 -33.59 -16.49
CA ALA A 609 0.10 -32.23 -16.40
C ALA A 609 -1.42 -32.25 -16.26
N ARG A 610 -1.93 -31.19 -15.67
CA ARG A 610 -3.36 -31.06 -15.40
C ARG A 610 -4.14 -30.82 -16.69
N VAL A 611 -5.20 -31.59 -16.89
CA VAL A 611 -6.19 -31.42 -17.97
C VAL A 611 -7.60 -31.31 -17.38
N ALA A 612 -8.53 -30.71 -18.11
CA ALA A 612 -9.89 -30.47 -17.61
C ALA A 612 -10.76 -31.74 -17.58
N ASP A 613 -10.60 -32.64 -18.55
CA ASP A 613 -11.33 -33.90 -18.67
C ASP A 613 -10.36 -35.04 -19.00
N PRO A 614 -9.68 -35.63 -18.01
CA PRO A 614 -8.72 -36.70 -18.26
C PRO A 614 -9.42 -38.00 -18.74
N ASP A 615 -10.66 -38.26 -18.34
CA ASP A 615 -11.39 -39.46 -18.78
C ASP A 615 -11.81 -39.38 -20.24
N GLY A 616 -12.20 -38.20 -20.72
CA GLY A 616 -12.51 -37.95 -22.12
C GLY A 616 -11.32 -38.11 -23.07
N LEU A 617 -10.09 -38.06 -22.54
CA LEU A 617 -8.88 -38.35 -23.32
C LEU A 617 -8.68 -39.85 -23.55
N VAL A 618 -9.01 -40.68 -22.54
CA VAL A 618 -8.78 -42.14 -22.60
C VAL A 618 -10.01 -42.87 -23.17
N THR A 619 -11.20 -42.30 -23.03
CA THR A 619 -12.46 -42.89 -23.50
C THR A 619 -12.99 -42.10 -24.69
N PRO A 620 -13.09 -42.67 -25.90
CA PRO A 620 -13.63 -41.93 -27.04
C PRO A 620 -15.09 -41.52 -26.80
N PRO A 621 -15.49 -40.29 -27.21
CA PRO A 621 -16.88 -39.85 -27.09
C PRO A 621 -17.76 -40.67 -28.05
N GLY A 622 -18.56 -41.59 -27.52
CA GLY A 622 -19.55 -42.37 -28.30
C GLY A 622 -19.59 -43.88 -28.08
N GLY A 623 -18.87 -44.43 -27.10
CA GLY A 623 -18.92 -45.86 -26.76
C GLY A 623 -20.12 -46.29 -25.88
N GLY A 624 -21.33 -45.81 -26.19
CA GLY A 624 -22.59 -46.18 -25.51
C GLY A 624 -23.58 -46.83 -26.45
#